data_AF-A0A7Y5C892-F1
#
_entry.id   AF-A0A7Y5C892-F1
#
_cell.length_a   1.000
_cell.length_b   1.000
_cell.length_c   1.000
_cell.angle_alpha   90.00
_cell.angle_beta   90.00
_cell.angle_gamma   90.00
#
_symmetry.space_group_name_H-M   'P 1'
#
loop_
_entity.id
_entity.type
_entity.pdbx_description
1 polymer ?
#
loop_
_entity_poly.entity_id
_entity_poly.type
_entity_poly.pdbx_seq_one_letter_code
_entity_poly.pdbx_strand_id
1 'polypeptide(L)'
;MKGARRTGYLVVVTGIATIASVIVMSTMAGPEVAPHTKPNSGGFSSTMLWFELALTPREIFENLGPTNSEEGRARRLQLDITNKYDFAFMVCYSMYNASLVYLVTHLNVYRLRSLLKLRVFLALGILLSIAMLVGDIVENVQLLELTRVANADDIQESTMSSLIYWTRVKWGAIFAVCIMLSAGYASYFRRIPTLLIPAAYALAGVSGMIAISIPEARVVMEYISIHAITFAWAASLLHAILISVKGPAGFPLPDNVHVRNAETAEAEG
;
A
#
# COMPACT_ATOMS: atom_id res chain seq x y z
N MET A 1 -14.97 -13.94 -19.63
CA MET A 1 -15.27 -12.48 -19.72
C MET A 1 -16.04 -11.90 -18.53
N LYS A 2 -17.14 -12.51 -18.05
CA LYS A 2 -17.92 -11.97 -16.91
C LYS A 2 -17.10 -11.83 -15.60
N GLY A 3 -16.18 -12.76 -15.33
CA GLY A 3 -15.32 -12.74 -14.14
C GLY A 3 -14.44 -11.48 -14.03
N ALA A 4 -13.69 -11.15 -15.10
CA ALA A 4 -12.79 -10.00 -15.12
C ALA A 4 -13.51 -8.65 -14.94
N ARG A 5 -14.75 -8.51 -15.46
CA ARG A 5 -15.56 -7.32 -15.21
C ARG A 5 -15.94 -7.19 -13.74
N ARG A 6 -16.38 -8.29 -13.11
CA ARG A 6 -16.72 -8.32 -11.68
C ARG A 6 -15.53 -7.97 -10.80
N THR A 7 -14.34 -8.51 -11.10
CA THR A 7 -13.12 -8.17 -10.36
C THR A 7 -12.70 -6.72 -10.60
N GLY A 8 -12.90 -6.19 -11.81
CA GLY A 8 -12.71 -4.78 -12.10
C GLY A 8 -13.59 -3.90 -11.21
N TYR A 9 -14.90 -4.20 -11.12
CA TYR A 9 -15.81 -3.45 -10.25
C TYR A 9 -15.39 -3.48 -8.78
N LEU A 10 -14.92 -4.62 -8.28
CA LEU A 10 -14.43 -4.73 -6.91
C LEU A 10 -13.25 -3.77 -6.65
N VAL A 11 -12.28 -3.73 -7.57
CA VAL A 11 -11.15 -2.79 -7.52
C VAL A 11 -11.64 -1.34 -7.59
N VAL A 12 -12.62 -1.04 -8.44
CA VAL A 12 -13.19 0.32 -8.52
C VAL A 12 -13.83 0.74 -7.21
N VAL A 13 -14.68 -0.10 -6.62
CA VAL A 13 -15.37 0.21 -5.35
C VAL A 13 -14.36 0.41 -4.22
N THR A 14 -13.42 -0.52 -4.04
CA THR A 14 -12.40 -0.43 -2.98
C THR A 14 -11.41 0.70 -3.20
N GLY A 15 -11.04 1.02 -4.45
CA GLY A 15 -10.18 2.15 -4.79
C GLY A 15 -10.85 3.50 -4.54
N ILE A 16 -12.13 3.65 -4.90
CA ILE A 16 -12.92 4.85 -4.58
C ILE A 16 -13.07 5.00 -3.06
N ALA A 17 -13.37 3.91 -2.35
CA ALA A 17 -13.46 3.94 -0.89
C ALA A 17 -12.13 4.37 -0.25
N THR A 18 -11.01 3.87 -0.76
CA THR A 18 -9.65 4.27 -0.33
C THR A 18 -9.43 5.77 -0.53
N ILE A 19 -9.69 6.31 -1.73
CA ILE A 19 -9.56 7.74 -2.03
C ILE A 19 -10.47 8.58 -1.11
N ALA A 20 -11.73 8.17 -0.96
CA ALA A 20 -12.68 8.87 -0.10
C ALA A 20 -12.22 8.89 1.36
N SER A 21 -11.71 7.77 1.88
CA SER A 21 -11.19 7.71 3.25
C SER A 21 -9.97 8.60 3.47
N VAL A 22 -9.05 8.71 2.51
CA VAL A 22 -7.93 9.67 2.56
C VAL A 22 -8.44 11.11 2.58
N ILE A 23 -9.39 11.45 1.70
CA ILE A 23 -9.96 12.81 1.64
C ILE A 23 -10.60 13.17 2.98
N VAL A 24 -11.39 12.28 3.57
CA VAL A 24 -11.99 12.48 4.89
C VAL A 24 -10.91 12.65 5.95
N MET A 25 -9.92 11.76 6.00
CA MET A 25 -8.81 11.82 6.95
C MET A 25 -8.04 13.14 6.85
N SER A 26 -7.62 13.54 5.64
CA SER A 26 -6.89 14.80 5.42
C SER A 26 -7.74 16.04 5.75
N THR A 27 -9.04 16.00 5.47
CA THR A 27 -9.94 17.12 5.79
C THR A 27 -10.13 17.27 7.29
N MET A 28 -10.28 16.14 8.01
CA MET A 28 -10.50 16.14 9.46
C MET A 28 -9.22 16.44 10.25
N ALA A 29 -8.06 15.97 9.79
CA ALA A 29 -6.77 16.24 10.42
C ALA A 29 -6.25 17.66 10.16
N GLY A 30 -6.75 18.32 9.11
CA GLY A 30 -6.29 19.64 8.69
C GLY A 30 -4.95 19.59 7.93
N PRO A 31 -4.36 20.76 7.65
CA PRO A 31 -3.09 20.85 6.92
C PRO A 31 -1.96 20.20 7.72
N GLU A 32 -1.16 19.36 7.07
CA GLU A 32 -0.05 18.66 7.71
C GLU A 32 0.90 19.64 8.40
N VAL A 33 1.10 19.44 9.71
CA VAL A 33 2.07 20.20 10.50
C VAL A 33 3.42 19.54 10.31
N ALA A 34 4.45 20.33 9.99
CA ALA A 34 5.78 19.80 9.81
C ALA A 34 6.44 19.41 11.16
N PRO A 35 7.47 18.54 11.13
CA PRO A 35 8.14 18.10 12.34
C PRO A 35 8.67 19.25 13.18
N HIS A 36 8.70 19.07 14.50
CA HIS A 36 9.15 20.09 15.43
C HIS A 36 10.61 20.50 15.18
N THR A 37 11.52 19.54 15.02
CA THR A 37 12.94 19.80 14.78
C THR A 37 13.24 19.92 13.28
N LYS A 38 13.92 20.99 12.87
CA LYS A 38 14.39 21.19 11.49
C LYS A 38 15.81 21.78 11.44
N PRO A 39 16.72 21.22 10.60
CA PRO A 39 16.60 19.93 9.93
C PRO A 39 16.51 18.79 10.97
N ASN A 40 15.69 17.77 10.70
CA ASN A 40 15.64 16.59 11.56
C ASN A 40 16.65 15.52 11.14
N SER A 41 17.02 14.70 12.12
CA SER A 41 17.94 13.57 11.98
C SER A 41 17.49 12.54 10.93
N GLY A 42 16.19 12.43 10.67
CA GLY A 42 15.63 11.51 9.68
C GLY A 42 15.47 12.08 8.26
N GLY A 43 15.67 13.39 8.05
CA GLY A 43 15.44 14.05 6.76
C GLY A 43 13.97 14.15 6.31
N PHE A 44 13.02 13.85 7.18
CA PHE A 44 11.60 13.80 6.86
C PHE A 44 10.97 15.19 6.75
N SER A 45 10.04 15.36 5.81
CA SER A 45 9.18 16.54 5.75
C SER A 45 7.82 16.33 6.42
N SER A 46 7.36 15.07 6.44
CA SER A 46 6.12 14.61 7.06
C SER A 46 6.30 14.23 8.52
N THR A 47 5.47 14.81 9.40
CA THR A 47 5.42 14.44 10.82
C THR A 47 4.91 13.01 10.99
N MET A 48 3.89 12.62 10.23
CA MET A 48 3.29 11.29 10.33
C MET A 48 4.29 10.20 9.97
N LEU A 49 4.97 10.33 8.82
CA LEU A 49 5.94 9.32 8.39
C LEU A 49 7.15 9.22 9.32
N TRP A 50 7.64 10.35 9.83
CA TRP A 50 8.73 10.30 10.80
C TRP A 50 8.28 9.67 12.12
N PHE A 51 7.03 9.89 12.53
CA PHE A 51 6.46 9.30 13.74
C PHE A 51 6.33 7.78 13.62
N GLU A 52 5.79 7.29 12.50
CA GLU A 52 5.70 5.86 12.20
C GLU A 52 7.08 5.20 12.17
N LEU A 53 8.04 5.82 11.49
CA LEU A 53 9.34 5.22 11.23
C LEU A 53 10.38 5.47 12.33
N ALA A 54 10.00 6.11 13.44
CA ALA A 54 10.91 6.42 14.54
C ALA A 54 11.58 5.15 15.09
N LEU A 55 12.87 5.26 15.40
CA LEU A 55 13.68 4.14 15.92
C LEU A 55 14.01 4.30 17.42
N THR A 56 13.79 5.48 17.99
CA THR A 56 14.08 5.75 19.40
C THR A 56 13.02 6.65 20.02
N PRO A 57 12.80 6.57 21.34
CA PRO A 57 11.97 7.53 22.07
C PRO A 57 12.35 8.99 21.82
N ARG A 58 13.65 9.25 21.65
CA ARG A 58 14.16 10.59 21.35
C ARG A 58 13.64 11.12 20.02
N GLU A 59 13.65 10.32 18.96
CA GLU A 59 13.12 10.73 17.65
C GLU A 59 11.63 11.09 17.72
N ILE A 60 10.84 10.36 18.52
CA ILE A 60 9.43 10.68 18.77
C ILE A 60 9.28 12.11 19.32
N PHE A 61 10.07 12.48 20.31
CA PHE A 61 10.00 13.81 20.92
C PHE A 61 10.60 14.92 20.05
N GLU A 62 11.67 14.64 19.30
CA GLU A 62 12.22 15.56 18.30
C GLU A 62 11.20 15.88 17.19
N ASN A 63 10.30 14.93 16.90
CA ASN A 63 9.21 15.09 15.94
C ASN A 63 8.00 15.84 16.53
N LEU A 64 7.50 15.41 17.70
CA LEU A 64 6.27 15.95 18.30
C LEU A 64 6.48 17.31 18.99
N GLY A 65 7.65 17.52 19.60
CA GLY A 65 7.94 18.64 20.48
C GLY A 65 7.35 18.53 21.89
N PRO A 66 7.58 19.56 22.74
CA PRO A 66 7.17 19.57 24.14
C PRO A 66 5.64 19.54 24.30
N THR A 67 5.13 18.76 25.25
CA THR A 67 3.68 18.63 25.53
C THR A 67 3.06 19.91 26.12
N ASN A 68 3.86 20.75 26.75
CA ASN A 68 3.44 22.04 27.31
C ASN A 68 3.46 23.18 26.29
N SER A 69 4.03 23.00 25.08
CA SER A 69 3.97 24.02 24.02
C SER A 69 2.66 23.90 23.23
N GLU A 70 2.19 25.03 22.70
CA GLU A 70 0.99 25.05 21.85
C GLU A 70 1.21 24.24 20.57
N GLU A 71 2.38 24.35 19.93
CA GLU A 71 2.65 23.60 18.70
C GLU A 71 2.74 22.09 18.98
N GLY A 72 3.32 21.68 20.11
CA GLY A 72 3.40 20.26 20.48
C GLY A 72 2.04 19.64 20.74
N ARG A 73 1.13 20.38 21.41
CA ARG A 73 -0.27 19.95 21.58
C ARG A 73 -1.00 19.86 20.24
N ALA A 74 -0.82 20.84 19.35
CA ALA A 74 -1.44 20.84 18.04
C ALA A 74 -0.99 19.66 17.18
N ARG A 75 0.32 19.34 17.14
CA ARG A 75 0.85 18.17 16.41
C ARG A 75 0.28 16.85 16.93
N ARG A 76 0.26 16.66 18.25
CA ARG A 76 -0.29 15.45 18.88
C ARG A 76 -1.78 15.29 18.60
N LEU A 77 -2.56 16.38 18.69
CA LEU A 77 -3.98 16.35 18.34
C LEU A 77 -4.19 15.98 16.87
N GLN A 78 -3.40 16.56 15.96
CA GLN A 78 -3.48 16.23 14.54
C GLN A 78 -3.18 14.74 14.29
N LEU A 79 -2.09 14.22 14.84
CA LEU A 79 -1.72 12.80 14.69
C LEU A 79 -2.77 11.87 15.31
N ASP A 80 -3.33 12.23 16.47
CA ASP A 80 -4.43 11.48 17.08
C ASP A 80 -5.66 11.42 16.17
N ILE A 81 -6.01 12.52 15.51
CA ILE A 81 -7.11 12.56 14.55
C ILE A 81 -6.76 11.69 13.34
N THR A 82 -5.58 11.87 12.74
CA THR A 82 -5.11 11.06 11.61
C THR A 82 -5.18 9.58 11.94
N ASN A 83 -4.53 9.12 13.02
CA ASN A 83 -4.51 7.72 13.44
C ASN A 83 -5.91 7.13 13.70
N LYS A 84 -6.86 7.94 14.22
CA LYS A 84 -8.24 7.49 14.41
C LYS A 84 -8.98 7.27 13.10
N TYR A 85 -8.82 8.18 12.14
CA TYR A 85 -9.41 8.03 10.81
C TYR A 85 -8.69 6.97 9.96
N ASP A 86 -7.42 6.73 10.27
CA ASP A 86 -6.61 5.71 9.62
C ASP A 86 -7.16 4.30 9.83
N PHE A 87 -7.93 4.03 10.91
CA PHE A 87 -8.68 2.77 11.06
C PHE A 87 -9.68 2.49 9.93
N ALA A 88 -10.29 3.51 9.33
CA ALA A 88 -11.14 3.32 8.16
C ALA A 88 -10.28 3.16 6.89
N PHE A 89 -9.23 3.98 6.76
CA PHE A 89 -8.32 3.93 5.61
C PHE A 89 -7.63 2.56 5.50
N MET A 90 -7.10 2.01 6.60
CA MET A 90 -6.40 0.72 6.63
C MET A 90 -7.24 -0.43 6.08
N VAL A 91 -8.54 -0.44 6.39
CA VAL A 91 -9.48 -1.43 5.86
C VAL A 91 -9.68 -1.22 4.36
N CYS A 92 -9.92 0.02 3.93
CA CYS A 92 -10.16 0.34 2.54
C CYS A 92 -8.96 -0.01 1.64
N TYR A 93 -7.75 0.43 2.00
CA TYR A 93 -6.58 0.21 1.16
C TYR A 93 -6.10 -1.26 1.20
N SER A 94 -6.29 -1.97 2.32
CA SER A 94 -6.02 -3.41 2.40
C SER A 94 -6.96 -4.21 1.50
N MET A 95 -8.25 -3.88 1.52
CA MET A 95 -9.22 -4.46 0.58
C MET A 95 -8.91 -4.09 -0.87
N TYR A 96 -8.43 -2.88 -1.12
CA TYR A 96 -8.03 -2.44 -2.46
C TYR A 96 -6.86 -3.27 -3.01
N ASN A 97 -5.81 -3.49 -2.21
CA ASN A 97 -4.68 -4.34 -2.58
C ASN A 97 -5.10 -5.80 -2.82
N ALA A 98 -5.93 -6.36 -1.94
CA ALA A 98 -6.50 -7.70 -2.13
C ALA A 98 -7.31 -7.81 -3.44
N SER A 99 -8.10 -6.78 -3.75
CA SER A 99 -8.90 -6.71 -4.97
C SER A 99 -8.03 -6.59 -6.22
N LEU A 100 -6.94 -5.83 -6.16
CA LEU A 100 -5.95 -5.72 -7.23
C LEU A 100 -5.26 -7.05 -7.51
N VAL A 101 -4.82 -7.76 -6.47
CA VAL A 101 -4.25 -9.12 -6.59
C VAL A 101 -5.27 -10.05 -7.24
N TYR A 102 -6.54 -9.99 -6.82
CA TYR A 102 -7.59 -10.82 -7.39
C TYR A 102 -7.86 -10.51 -8.86
N LEU A 103 -7.91 -9.22 -9.23
CA LEU A 103 -8.03 -8.78 -10.62
C LEU A 103 -6.86 -9.29 -11.47
N VAL A 104 -5.62 -9.06 -11.02
CA VAL A 104 -4.40 -9.47 -11.74
C VAL A 104 -4.33 -10.99 -11.89
N THR A 105 -4.75 -11.74 -10.87
CA THR A 105 -4.88 -13.20 -10.96
C THR A 105 -5.84 -13.60 -12.07
N HIS A 106 -7.04 -13.00 -12.12
CA HIS A 106 -8.04 -13.26 -13.16
C HIS A 106 -7.55 -12.90 -14.56
N LEU A 107 -6.82 -11.79 -14.72
CA LEU A 107 -6.23 -11.38 -15.99
C LEU A 107 -5.18 -12.39 -16.48
N ASN A 108 -4.50 -13.09 -15.58
CA ASN A 108 -3.47 -14.06 -15.89
C ASN A 108 -3.97 -15.51 -16.01
N VAL A 109 -5.25 -15.81 -15.73
CA VAL A 109 -5.84 -17.17 -15.84
C VAL A 109 -5.60 -17.80 -17.21
N TYR A 110 -5.73 -17.01 -18.28
CA TYR A 110 -5.58 -17.50 -19.65
C TYR A 110 -4.12 -17.57 -20.14
N ARG A 111 -3.17 -17.08 -19.35
CA ARG A 111 -1.73 -17.04 -19.73
C ARG A 111 -0.87 -17.96 -18.89
N LEU A 112 -1.10 -18.00 -17.58
CA LEU A 112 -0.36 -18.88 -16.71
C LEU A 112 -0.92 -20.30 -16.85
N ARG A 113 -0.14 -21.17 -17.50
CA ARG A 113 -0.48 -22.59 -17.70
C ARG A 113 -0.60 -23.39 -16.39
N SER A 114 -0.21 -22.81 -15.26
CA SER A 114 -0.22 -23.47 -13.95
C SER A 114 -1.24 -22.83 -13.01
N LEU A 115 -2.33 -23.56 -12.75
CA LEU A 115 -3.33 -23.21 -11.74
C LEU A 115 -2.71 -23.08 -10.34
N LEU A 116 -1.69 -23.88 -10.03
CA LEU A 116 -0.99 -23.81 -8.76
C LEU A 116 -0.31 -22.44 -8.57
N LYS A 117 0.40 -21.94 -9.60
CA LYS A 117 1.05 -20.61 -9.54
C LYS A 117 0.04 -19.49 -9.28
N LEU A 118 -1.12 -19.55 -9.94
CA LEU A 118 -2.20 -18.57 -9.75
C LEU A 118 -2.79 -18.64 -8.33
N ARG A 119 -3.02 -19.85 -7.81
CA ARG A 119 -3.52 -20.04 -6.44
C ARG A 119 -2.54 -19.55 -5.39
N VAL A 120 -1.25 -19.84 -5.55
CA VAL A 120 -0.19 -19.37 -4.66
C VAL A 120 -0.08 -17.84 -4.72
N PHE A 121 -0.09 -17.25 -5.92
CA PHE A 121 -0.05 -15.80 -6.09
C PHE A 121 -1.23 -15.11 -5.38
N LEU A 122 -2.46 -15.63 -5.57
CA LEU A 122 -3.63 -15.11 -4.90
C LEU A 122 -3.55 -15.28 -3.38
N ALA A 123 -3.25 -16.49 -2.90
CA ALA A 123 -3.19 -16.79 -1.48
C ALA A 123 -2.14 -15.91 -0.75
N LEU A 124 -0.96 -15.76 -1.34
CA LEU A 124 0.09 -14.92 -0.78
C LEU A 124 -0.32 -13.45 -0.78
N GLY A 125 -0.92 -12.94 -1.85
CA GLY A 125 -1.34 -11.53 -1.90
C GLY A 125 -2.48 -11.22 -0.92
N ILE A 126 -3.41 -12.16 -0.69
CA ILE A 126 -4.44 -12.04 0.34
C ILE A 126 -3.81 -12.09 1.74
N LEU A 127 -2.90 -13.03 2.00
CA LEU A 127 -2.21 -13.12 3.29
C LEU A 127 -1.44 -11.84 3.61
N LEU A 128 -0.70 -11.30 2.63
CA LEU A 128 0.00 -10.03 2.78
C LEU A 128 -0.98 -8.88 3.04
N SER A 129 -2.12 -8.83 2.35
CA SER A 129 -3.13 -7.79 2.60
C SER A 129 -3.72 -7.87 4.01
N ILE A 130 -3.86 -9.07 4.57
CA ILE A 130 -4.25 -9.27 5.98
C ILE A 130 -3.11 -8.82 6.91
N ALA A 131 -1.85 -9.17 6.60
CA ALA A 131 -0.70 -8.76 7.40
C ALA A 131 -0.54 -7.23 7.45
N MET A 132 -0.82 -6.52 6.35
CA MET A 132 -0.87 -5.06 6.30
C MET A 132 -1.90 -4.52 7.31
N LEU A 133 -3.15 -5.01 7.23
CA LEU A 133 -4.24 -4.57 8.10
C LEU A 133 -3.93 -4.83 9.59
N VAL A 134 -3.44 -6.03 9.91
CA VAL A 134 -3.08 -6.37 11.30
C VAL A 134 -1.91 -5.50 11.78
N GLY A 135 -0.93 -5.25 10.92
CA GLY A 135 0.20 -4.37 11.22
C GLY A 135 -0.25 -2.95 11.55
N ASP A 136 -1.10 -2.35 10.70
CA ASP A 136 -1.70 -1.03 10.93
C ASP A 136 -2.48 -0.96 12.24
N ILE A 137 -3.33 -1.95 12.53
CA ILE A 137 -4.15 -1.94 13.75
C ILE A 137 -3.25 -1.85 14.98
N VAL A 138 -2.22 -2.69 15.05
CA VAL A 138 -1.34 -2.74 16.22
C VAL A 138 -0.45 -1.50 16.28
N GLU A 139 0.10 -1.07 15.15
CA GLU A 139 0.90 0.15 15.07
C GLU A 139 0.11 1.39 15.52
N ASN A 140 -1.11 1.60 15.00
CA ASN A 140 -1.90 2.79 15.34
C ASN A 140 -2.28 2.85 16.81
N VAL A 141 -2.46 1.70 17.47
CA VAL A 141 -2.62 1.66 18.93
C VAL A 141 -1.37 2.22 19.62
N GLN A 142 -0.17 1.83 19.18
CA GLN A 142 1.07 2.34 19.76
C GLN A 142 1.30 3.82 19.43
N LEU A 143 0.99 4.27 18.22
CA LEU A 143 1.08 5.69 17.85
C LEU A 143 0.15 6.54 18.73
N LEU A 144 -1.09 6.10 18.97
CA LEU A 144 -2.05 6.77 19.87
C LEU A 144 -1.64 6.74 21.34
N GLU A 145 -0.84 5.75 21.76
CA GLU A 145 -0.25 5.72 23.11
C GLU A 145 0.88 6.74 23.21
N LEU A 146 1.79 6.76 22.23
CA LEU A 146 2.98 7.62 22.20
C LEU A 146 2.64 9.12 22.14
N THR A 147 1.53 9.50 21.50
CA THR A 147 1.07 10.90 21.50
C THR A 147 0.66 11.39 22.89
N ARG A 148 0.33 10.50 23.83
CA ARG A 148 -0.09 10.84 25.20
C ARG A 148 1.06 10.98 26.19
N VAL A 149 2.24 10.46 25.84
CA VAL A 149 3.39 10.43 26.74
C VAL A 149 3.99 11.83 26.91
N ALA A 150 4.27 12.21 28.15
CA ALA A 150 4.77 13.54 28.51
C ALA A 150 6.28 13.73 28.28
N ASN A 151 7.09 12.71 28.56
CA ASN A 151 8.55 12.74 28.43
C ASN A 151 9.09 11.48 27.72
N ALA A 152 10.28 11.58 27.12
CA ALA A 152 10.91 10.46 26.40
C ALA A 152 11.19 9.25 27.31
N ASP A 153 11.58 9.51 28.56
CA ASP A 153 11.90 8.47 29.54
C ASP A 153 10.67 7.69 30.04
N ASP A 154 9.47 8.22 29.79
CA ASP A 154 8.20 7.57 30.14
C ASP A 154 7.73 6.57 29.06
N ILE A 155 8.40 6.52 27.90
CA ILE A 155 8.07 5.56 26.83
C ILE A 155 8.56 4.16 27.24
N GLN A 156 7.63 3.22 27.34
CA GLN A 156 7.97 1.82 27.60
C GLN A 156 8.74 1.22 26.41
N GLU A 157 9.80 0.46 26.69
CA GLU A 157 10.59 -0.24 25.67
C GLU A 157 9.72 -1.22 24.85
N SER A 158 8.71 -1.83 25.47
CA SER A 158 7.71 -2.68 24.81
C SER A 158 6.90 -1.91 23.76
N THR A 159 6.44 -0.69 24.06
CA THR A 159 5.68 0.15 23.12
C THR A 159 6.54 0.54 21.92
N MET A 160 7.80 0.95 22.15
CA MET A 160 8.73 1.31 21.09
C MET A 160 9.12 0.13 20.20
N SER A 161 9.48 -1.00 20.79
CA SER A 161 9.85 -2.22 20.04
C SER A 161 8.67 -2.78 19.24
N SER A 162 7.46 -2.74 19.84
CA SER A 162 6.21 -3.08 19.16
C SER A 162 5.96 -2.16 17.96
N LEU A 163 6.12 -0.85 18.12
CA LEU A 163 5.96 0.10 17.00
C LEU A 163 6.89 -0.27 15.85
N ILE A 164 8.20 -0.34 16.09
CA ILE A 164 9.21 -0.63 15.06
C ILE A 164 8.89 -1.94 14.33
N TYR A 165 8.52 -2.98 15.07
CA TYR A 165 8.19 -4.28 14.49
C TYR A 165 6.95 -4.21 13.59
N TRP A 166 5.84 -3.66 14.09
CA TRP A 166 4.58 -3.66 13.36
C TRP A 166 4.56 -2.67 12.20
N THR A 167 5.22 -1.53 12.31
CA THR A 167 5.49 -0.62 11.19
C THR A 167 6.25 -1.36 10.07
N ARG A 168 7.27 -2.16 10.41
CA ARG A 168 8.00 -2.97 9.42
C ARG A 168 7.16 -4.07 8.81
N VAL A 169 6.32 -4.75 9.59
CA VAL A 169 5.39 -5.78 9.08
C VAL A 169 4.40 -5.15 8.09
N LYS A 170 3.77 -4.04 8.47
CA LYS A 170 2.84 -3.29 7.61
C LYS A 170 3.51 -2.90 6.30
N TRP A 171 4.55 -2.07 6.38
CA TRP A 171 5.21 -1.53 5.20
C TRP A 171 5.86 -2.63 4.35
N GLY A 172 6.47 -3.64 4.99
CA GLY A 172 7.03 -4.80 4.30
C GLY A 172 5.98 -5.58 3.52
N ALA A 173 4.79 -5.76 4.09
CA ALA A 173 3.69 -6.42 3.40
C ALA A 173 3.17 -5.58 2.21
N ILE A 174 3.04 -4.26 2.37
CA ILE A 174 2.69 -3.33 1.27
C ILE A 174 3.70 -3.47 0.12
N PHE A 175 5.01 -3.42 0.41
CA PHE A 175 6.03 -3.49 -0.64
C PHE A 175 6.16 -4.87 -1.27
N ALA A 176 5.93 -5.94 -0.52
CA ALA A 176 5.86 -7.28 -1.07
C ALA A 176 4.69 -7.41 -2.05
N VAL A 177 3.51 -6.89 -1.72
CA VAL A 177 2.36 -6.83 -2.64
C VAL A 177 2.69 -5.98 -3.87
N CYS A 178 3.38 -4.85 -3.72
CA CYS A 178 3.84 -4.06 -4.87
C CYS A 178 4.73 -4.88 -5.81
N ILE A 179 5.74 -5.59 -5.30
CA ILE A 179 6.61 -6.45 -6.12
C ILE A 179 5.79 -7.54 -6.83
N MET A 180 4.83 -8.16 -6.13
CA MET A 180 3.94 -9.16 -6.72
C MET A 180 3.05 -8.57 -7.82
N LEU A 181 2.42 -7.41 -7.58
CA LEU A 181 1.59 -6.72 -8.57
C LEU A 181 2.42 -6.27 -9.76
N SER A 182 3.68 -5.86 -9.56
CA SER A 182 4.61 -5.59 -10.65
C SER A 182 4.79 -6.82 -11.54
N ALA A 183 5.15 -7.97 -10.97
CA ALA A 183 5.33 -9.21 -11.72
C ALA A 183 4.04 -9.65 -12.44
N GLY A 184 2.89 -9.57 -11.76
CA GLY A 184 1.59 -9.98 -12.31
C GLY A 184 1.06 -9.04 -13.40
N TYR A 185 1.30 -7.73 -13.29
CA TYR A 185 0.99 -6.78 -14.37
C TYR A 185 1.99 -6.89 -15.53
N ALA A 186 3.28 -7.14 -15.26
CA ALA A 186 4.28 -7.35 -16.31
C ALA A 186 4.01 -8.62 -17.13
N SER A 187 3.51 -9.70 -16.51
CA SER A 187 3.09 -10.90 -17.26
C SER A 187 1.85 -10.68 -18.12
N TYR A 188 1.01 -9.71 -17.73
CA TYR A 188 -0.19 -9.32 -18.47
C TYR A 188 0.11 -8.35 -19.62
N PHE A 189 0.82 -7.26 -19.36
CA PHE A 189 1.15 -6.21 -20.34
C PHE A 189 2.32 -6.62 -21.25
N ARG A 190 2.20 -6.39 -22.57
CA ARG A 190 3.23 -6.77 -23.57
C ARG A 190 3.85 -5.59 -24.31
N ARG A 191 3.29 -4.39 -24.19
CA ARG A 191 3.80 -3.19 -24.89
C ARG A 191 4.43 -2.23 -23.90
N ILE A 192 5.50 -1.57 -24.35
CA ILE A 192 6.29 -0.61 -23.57
C ILE A 192 5.43 0.45 -22.83
N PRO A 193 4.46 1.15 -23.45
CA PRO A 193 3.66 2.16 -22.73
C PRO A 193 2.78 1.56 -21.63
N THR A 194 2.48 0.26 -21.70
CA THR A 194 1.72 -0.44 -20.64
C THR A 194 2.60 -0.98 -19.51
N LEU A 195 3.93 -0.83 -19.60
CA LEU A 195 4.86 -1.21 -18.53
C LEU A 195 4.99 -0.15 -17.43
N LEU A 196 4.31 1.01 -17.55
CA LEU A 196 4.33 2.05 -16.53
C LEU A 196 3.75 1.57 -15.19
N ILE A 197 2.63 0.85 -15.21
CA ILE A 197 2.03 0.28 -13.99
C ILE A 197 3.00 -0.69 -13.28
N PRO A 198 3.52 -1.75 -13.95
CA PRO A 198 4.45 -2.65 -13.28
C PRO A 198 5.78 -1.98 -12.90
N ALA A 199 6.29 -1.01 -13.68
CA ALA A 199 7.49 -0.27 -13.31
C ALA A 199 7.29 0.59 -12.05
N ALA A 200 6.14 1.25 -11.92
CA ALA A 200 5.81 2.03 -10.72
C ALA A 200 5.69 1.14 -9.47
N TYR A 201 5.04 -0.02 -9.60
CA TYR A 201 5.00 -1.01 -8.51
C TYR A 201 6.38 -1.58 -8.16
N ALA A 202 7.24 -1.83 -9.16
CA ALA A 202 8.60 -2.28 -8.91
C ALA A 202 9.41 -1.22 -8.16
N LEU A 203 9.33 0.04 -8.61
CA LEU A 203 9.98 1.17 -7.96
C LEU A 203 9.49 1.32 -6.52
N ALA A 204 8.18 1.32 -6.29
CA ALA A 204 7.59 1.39 -4.96
C ALA A 204 8.06 0.24 -4.06
N GLY A 205 7.96 -0.99 -4.55
CA GLY A 205 8.31 -2.19 -3.80
C GLY A 205 9.80 -2.28 -3.45
N VAL A 206 10.69 -2.05 -4.42
CA VAL A 206 12.15 -2.13 -4.19
C VAL A 206 12.62 -0.97 -3.32
N SER A 207 12.25 0.26 -3.64
CA SER A 207 12.65 1.42 -2.83
C SER A 207 12.11 1.34 -1.41
N GLY A 208 10.88 0.85 -1.23
CA GLY A 208 10.26 0.70 0.08
C GLY A 208 10.92 -0.40 0.91
N MET A 209 11.26 -1.54 0.30
CA MET A 209 12.04 -2.60 0.96
C MET A 209 13.42 -2.09 1.42
N ILE A 210 14.08 -1.27 0.60
CA ILE A 210 15.33 -0.60 0.99
C ILE A 210 15.09 0.34 2.19
N ALA A 211 14.05 1.17 2.12
CA ALA A 211 13.75 2.16 3.15
C ALA A 211 13.47 1.53 4.54
N ILE A 212 12.80 0.39 4.60
CA ILE A 212 12.51 -0.30 5.88
C ILE A 212 13.66 -1.17 6.39
N SER A 213 14.59 -1.56 5.51
CA SER A 213 15.71 -2.44 5.85
C SER A 213 16.95 -1.68 6.30
N ILE A 214 17.13 -0.46 5.80
CA ILE A 214 18.32 0.38 6.05
C ILE A 214 17.88 1.63 6.82
N PRO A 215 18.26 1.79 8.11
CA PRO A 215 17.86 2.93 8.95
C PRO A 215 18.13 4.30 8.33
N GLU A 216 19.22 4.44 7.59
CA GLU A 216 19.64 5.68 6.92
C GLU A 216 18.84 5.96 5.64
N ALA A 217 18.19 4.95 5.08
CA ALA A 217 17.37 5.07 3.87
C ALA A 217 15.88 5.29 4.16
N ARG A 218 15.46 5.41 5.42
CA ARG A 218 14.03 5.57 5.78
C ARG A 218 13.35 6.71 5.02
N VAL A 219 14.07 7.79 4.74
CA VAL A 219 13.56 8.96 4.01
C VAL A 219 13.19 8.65 2.53
N VAL A 220 13.75 7.59 1.95
CA VAL A 220 13.37 7.10 0.61
C VAL A 220 11.89 6.73 0.56
N MET A 221 11.32 6.33 1.70
CA MET A 221 9.89 6.07 1.86
C MET A 221 9.04 7.26 1.40
N GLU A 222 9.35 8.45 1.93
CA GLU A 222 8.61 9.68 1.71
C GLU A 222 8.76 10.17 0.27
N TYR A 223 10.00 10.31 -0.20
CA TYR A 223 10.28 10.97 -1.47
C TYR A 223 10.19 10.06 -2.70
N ILE A 224 10.19 8.74 -2.55
CA ILE A 224 10.15 7.80 -3.68
C ILE A 224 9.02 6.81 -3.52
N SER A 225 9.01 6.01 -2.46
CA SER A 225 8.12 4.85 -2.35
C SER A 225 6.65 5.24 -2.32
N ILE A 226 6.28 6.24 -1.52
CA ILE A 226 4.90 6.73 -1.38
C ILE A 226 4.37 7.35 -2.68
N HIS A 227 5.19 8.14 -3.38
CA HIS A 227 4.78 8.70 -4.67
C HIS A 227 4.62 7.60 -5.74
N ALA A 228 5.54 6.63 -5.79
CA ALA A 228 5.47 5.53 -6.73
C ALA A 228 4.24 4.63 -6.48
N ILE A 229 3.93 4.29 -5.22
CA ILE A 229 2.75 3.48 -4.91
C ILE A 229 1.45 4.24 -5.19
N THR A 230 1.39 5.54 -4.87
CA THR A 230 0.22 6.38 -5.15
C THR A 230 -0.06 6.43 -6.65
N PHE A 231 0.97 6.64 -7.47
CA PHE A 231 0.83 6.59 -8.93
C PHE A 231 0.40 5.20 -9.42
N ALA A 232 1.02 4.13 -8.90
CA ALA A 232 0.69 2.75 -9.29
C ALA A 232 -0.77 2.40 -8.95
N TRP A 233 -1.24 2.79 -7.77
CA TRP A 233 -2.62 2.63 -7.32
C TRP A 233 -3.60 3.40 -8.20
N ALA A 234 -3.33 4.68 -8.49
CA ALA A 234 -4.19 5.48 -9.36
C ALA A 234 -4.26 4.91 -10.79
N ALA A 235 -3.13 4.54 -11.37
CA ALA A 235 -3.07 3.95 -12.70
C ALA A 235 -3.78 2.58 -12.76
N SER A 236 -3.65 1.78 -11.70
CA SER A 236 -4.35 0.49 -11.58
C SER A 236 -5.87 0.65 -11.44
N LEU A 237 -6.32 1.68 -10.72
CA LEU A 237 -7.74 2.03 -10.62
C LEU A 237 -8.30 2.41 -11.99
N LEU A 238 -7.62 3.28 -12.74
CA LEU A 238 -7.99 3.62 -14.11
C LEU A 238 -8.07 2.38 -15.00
N HIS A 239 -7.08 1.49 -14.91
CA HIS A 239 -7.09 0.24 -15.65
C HIS A 239 -8.28 -0.66 -15.27
N ALA A 240 -8.63 -0.74 -13.99
CA ALA A 240 -9.80 -1.48 -13.52
C ALA A 240 -11.13 -0.87 -14.00
N ILE A 241 -11.25 0.46 -14.05
CA ILE A 241 -12.41 1.16 -14.64
C ILE A 241 -12.57 0.75 -16.11
N LEU A 242 -11.48 0.77 -16.89
CA LEU A 242 -11.49 0.37 -18.30
C LEU A 242 -11.92 -1.10 -18.46
N ILE A 243 -11.40 -2.01 -17.62
CA ILE A 243 -11.79 -3.42 -17.62
C ILE A 243 -13.26 -3.60 -17.26
N SER A 244 -13.78 -2.81 -16.31
CA SER A 244 -15.18 -2.91 -15.86
C SER A 244 -16.16 -2.53 -16.96
N VAL A 245 -15.87 -1.46 -17.70
CA VAL A 245 -16.72 -0.94 -18.78
C VAL A 245 -16.56 -1.75 -20.06
N LYS A 246 -15.32 -1.90 -20.54
CA LYS A 246 -15.06 -2.52 -21.85
C LYS A 246 -14.92 -4.04 -21.76
N GLY A 247 -14.73 -4.59 -20.56
CA GLY A 247 -14.20 -5.95 -20.39
C GLY A 247 -12.68 -5.96 -20.53
N PRO A 248 -12.03 -7.13 -20.37
CA PRO A 248 -10.58 -7.29 -20.51
C PRO A 248 -10.04 -7.08 -21.95
N ALA A 249 -10.71 -6.33 -22.81
CA ALA A 249 -10.43 -6.22 -24.24
C ALA A 249 -9.64 -4.96 -24.60
N GLY A 250 -8.51 -5.16 -25.30
CA GLY A 250 -7.61 -4.12 -25.81
C GLY A 250 -6.26 -4.66 -26.29
N PHE A 251 -5.91 -5.88 -25.89
CA PHE A 251 -4.81 -6.65 -26.47
C PHE A 251 -5.36 -7.92 -27.11
N PRO A 252 -5.02 -8.24 -28.37
CA PRO A 252 -5.40 -9.52 -28.95
C PRO A 252 -4.95 -10.63 -28.00
N LEU A 253 -5.88 -11.55 -27.69
CA LEU A 253 -5.49 -12.82 -27.10
C LEU A 253 -4.42 -13.41 -28.02
N PRO A 254 -3.37 -14.06 -27.49
CA PRO A 254 -2.39 -14.74 -28.34
C PRO A 254 -3.14 -15.64 -29.33
N ASP A 255 -2.87 -15.52 -30.64
CA ASP A 255 -3.62 -16.23 -31.71
C ASP A 255 -3.74 -17.74 -31.44
N ASN A 256 -2.75 -18.28 -30.74
CA ASN A 256 -2.64 -19.65 -30.26
C ASN A 256 -3.69 -20.08 -29.20
N VAL A 257 -4.49 -19.17 -28.64
CA VAL A 257 -5.65 -19.55 -27.79
C VAL A 257 -6.84 -19.97 -28.66
N HIS A 258 -6.99 -19.40 -29.86
CA HIS A 258 -8.05 -19.80 -30.79
C HIS A 258 -7.75 -21.16 -31.44
N VAL A 259 -6.47 -21.47 -31.69
CA VAL A 259 -6.03 -22.74 -32.30
C VAL A 259 -6.38 -23.96 -31.43
N ARG A 260 -6.16 -23.88 -30.10
CA ARG A 260 -6.43 -25.02 -29.20
C ARG A 260 -7.91 -25.36 -29.06
N ASN A 261 -8.80 -24.37 -29.14
CA ASN A 261 -10.24 -24.60 -29.11
C ASN A 261 -10.74 -25.22 -30.42
N ALA A 262 -10.07 -24.95 -31.55
CA ALA A 262 -10.35 -25.61 -32.81
C ALA A 262 -9.90 -27.09 -32.77
N GLU A 263 -8.70 -27.36 -32.26
CA GLU A 263 -8.17 -28.74 -32.14
C GLU A 263 -8.99 -29.61 -31.16
N THR A 264 -9.52 -29.03 -30.07
CA THR A 264 -10.40 -29.78 -29.15
C THR A 264 -11.80 -29.97 -29.72
N ALA A 265 -12.32 -29.02 -30.49
CA ALA A 265 -13.61 -29.18 -31.18
C ALA A 265 -13.54 -30.21 -32.33
N GLU A 266 -12.40 -30.32 -33.02
CA GLU A 266 -12.16 -31.35 -34.04
C GLU A 266 -11.92 -32.74 -33.46
N ALA A 267 -11.41 -32.85 -32.22
CA ALA A 267 -11.23 -34.13 -31.55
C ALA A 267 -12.52 -34.71 -30.94
N GLU A 268 -13.58 -33.89 -30.82
CA GLU A 268 -14.87 -34.27 -30.22
C GLU A 268 -16.01 -34.45 -31.26
N GLY A 269 -15.74 -34.21 -32.55
CA GLY A 269 -16.69 -34.40 -33.67
C GLY A 269 -16.34 -35.59 -34.55
#